data_AF-L8M516-F1
#
_entry.id   AF-L8M516-F1
#
_cell.length_a   1.000
_cell.length_b   1.000
_cell.length_c   1.000
_cell.angle_alpha   90.00
_cell.angle_beta   90.00
_cell.angle_gamma   90.00
#
_symmetry.space_group_name_H-M   'P 1'
#
loop_
_entity.id
_entity.type
_entity.pdbx_description
1 polymer ?
#
loop_
_entity_poly.entity_id
_entity_poly.type
_entity_poly.pdbx_seq_one_letter_code
_entity_poly.pdbx_strand_id
1 'polypeptide(L)'
;MQQVINIIEQCQKEKFTGKLIFKTSVGIVWRFYFFSGQVFWINGGYNFQRFWVRNLSCYFPHIDTSKIRFRAHEKFECPYYQMLFVMSQRNLITSAESKMVIRNKMSDTFFDILQQSDNERLQISIESKSLKDLYKSGFRPHVMSVDFQKIQTKVQQEYRLLQVKQTTNLALHYSSVFLKS
;
A
#
# COMPACT_ATOMS: atom_id res chain seq x y z
N MET A 1 13.02 -10.11 0.10
CA MET A 1 11.86 -10.28 -0.80
C MET A 1 11.03 -11.56 -0.62
N GLN A 2 11.58 -12.78 -0.79
CA GLN A 2 10.77 -14.02 -0.93
C GLN A 2 9.87 -14.33 0.28
N GLN A 3 10.33 -14.03 1.50
CA GLN A 3 9.55 -14.22 2.73
C GLN A 3 8.23 -13.44 2.70
N VAL A 4 8.24 -12.19 2.22
CA VAL A 4 7.06 -11.31 2.14
C VAL A 4 6.04 -11.87 1.15
N ILE A 5 6.50 -12.32 -0.02
CA ILE A 5 5.64 -12.88 -1.07
C ILE A 5 4.97 -14.15 -0.56
N ASN A 6 5.74 -15.06 0.02
CA ASN A 6 5.24 -16.35 0.49
C ASN A 6 4.13 -16.20 1.54
N ILE A 7 4.31 -15.31 2.51
CA ILE A 7 3.29 -15.14 3.56
C ILE A 7 2.01 -14.48 3.04
N ILE A 8 2.12 -13.57 2.07
CA ILE A 8 0.96 -12.96 1.41
C ILE A 8 0.19 -14.02 0.63
N GLU A 9 0.89 -14.87 -0.14
CA GLU A 9 0.29 -15.97 -0.89
C GLU A 9 -0.35 -17.01 0.03
N GLN A 10 0.25 -17.28 1.19
CA GLN A 10 -0.35 -18.15 2.20
C GLN A 10 -1.68 -17.56 2.71
N CYS A 11 -1.70 -16.30 3.12
CA CYS A 11 -2.93 -15.63 3.55
C CYS A 11 -4.01 -15.63 2.45
N GLN A 12 -3.63 -15.47 1.18
CA GLN A 12 -4.53 -15.55 0.03
C GLN A 12 -5.15 -16.96 -0.09
N LYS A 13 -4.32 -18.01 -0.06
CA LYS A 13 -4.75 -19.41 -0.19
C LYS A 13 -5.68 -19.84 0.96
N GLU A 14 -5.38 -19.42 2.18
CA GLU A 14 -6.14 -19.75 3.38
C GLU A 14 -7.43 -18.94 3.54
N LYS A 15 -7.75 -18.05 2.58
CA LYS A 15 -8.89 -17.13 2.66
C LYS A 15 -8.89 -16.31 3.96
N PHE A 16 -7.69 -15.90 4.39
CA PHE A 16 -7.49 -15.20 5.64
C PHE A 16 -8.31 -13.90 5.73
N THR A 17 -8.81 -13.58 6.92
CA THR A 17 -9.48 -12.31 7.22
C THR A 17 -8.85 -11.69 8.47
N GLY A 18 -8.32 -10.49 8.33
CA GLY A 18 -7.54 -9.86 9.39
C GLY A 18 -6.46 -8.95 8.86
N LYS A 19 -5.37 -8.85 9.62
CA LYS A 19 -4.21 -8.05 9.27
C LYS A 19 -2.95 -8.89 9.21
N LEU A 20 -2.12 -8.60 8.23
CA LEU A 20 -0.75 -9.06 8.16
C LEU A 20 0.15 -7.83 8.34
N ILE A 21 1.05 -7.89 9.31
CA ILE A 21 1.84 -6.74 9.76
C ILE A 21 3.31 -7.05 9.49
N PHE A 22 3.99 -6.10 8.88
CA PHE A 22 5.44 -6.12 8.67
C PHE A 22 6.06 -4.99 9.47
N LYS A 23 7.15 -5.27 10.20
CA LYS A 23 7.84 -4.28 11.01
C LYS A 23 9.36 -4.34 10.81
N THR A 24 9.98 -3.19 10.63
CA THR A 24 11.44 -3.01 10.57
C THR A 24 12.05 -3.02 11.97
N SER A 25 13.36 -3.26 12.07
CA SER A 25 14.11 -3.08 13.31
C SER A 25 13.98 -1.66 13.89
N VAL A 26 13.89 -0.65 13.04
CA VAL A 26 13.77 0.78 13.39
C VAL A 26 12.32 1.25 13.65
N GLY A 27 11.36 0.32 13.74
CA GLY A 27 9.99 0.63 14.17
C GLY A 27 9.01 1.10 13.10
N ILE A 28 9.39 1.14 11.82
CA ILE A 28 8.44 1.34 10.71
C ILE A 28 7.55 0.12 10.59
N VAL A 29 6.25 0.36 10.37
CA VAL A 29 5.23 -0.67 10.31
C VAL A 29 4.41 -0.52 9.04
N TRP A 30 4.20 -1.64 8.35
CA TRP A 30 3.20 -1.79 7.30
C TRP A 30 2.12 -2.78 7.73
N ARG A 31 0.90 -2.57 7.25
CA ARG A 31 -0.28 -3.39 7.54
C ARG A 31 -1.03 -3.66 6.25
N PHE A 32 -1.17 -4.93 5.93
CA PHE A 32 -2.08 -5.43 4.90
C PHE A 32 -3.39 -5.79 5.56
N TYR A 33 -4.48 -5.37 4.96
CA TYR A 33 -5.82 -5.71 5.40
C TYR A 33 -6.44 -6.71 4.44
N PHE A 34 -6.78 -7.87 4.98
CA PHE A 34 -7.32 -9.01 4.25
C PHE A 34 -8.81 -9.22 4.56
N PHE A 35 -9.56 -9.56 3.53
CA PHE A 35 -10.91 -10.10 3.64
C PHE A 35 -11.06 -11.30 2.71
N SER A 36 -11.33 -12.48 3.28
CA SER A 36 -11.46 -13.74 2.54
C SER A 36 -10.28 -14.02 1.58
N GLY A 37 -9.05 -13.73 2.01
CA GLY A 37 -7.82 -13.91 1.23
C GLY A 37 -7.52 -12.76 0.26
N GLN A 38 -8.44 -11.81 0.08
CA GLN A 38 -8.19 -10.64 -0.77
C GLN A 38 -7.60 -9.49 0.04
N VAL A 39 -6.51 -8.90 -0.46
CA VAL A 39 -5.99 -7.64 0.08
C VAL A 39 -6.83 -6.50 -0.47
N PHE A 40 -7.49 -5.76 0.41
CA PHE A 40 -8.29 -4.60 -0.01
C PHE A 40 -7.65 -3.26 0.38
N TRP A 41 -6.66 -3.28 1.27
CA TRP A 41 -5.93 -2.08 1.68
C TRP A 41 -4.54 -2.40 2.20
N ILE A 42 -3.59 -1.49 1.98
CA ILE A 42 -2.25 -1.52 2.58
C ILE A 42 -1.98 -0.14 3.18
N ASN A 43 -1.53 -0.11 4.43
CA ASN A 43 -1.21 1.10 5.16
C ASN A 43 0.18 1.02 5.80
N GLY A 44 0.75 2.17 6.16
CA GLY A 44 2.02 2.30 6.85
C GLY A 44 3.14 2.82 5.96
N GLY A 45 4.37 2.53 6.38
CA GLY A 45 5.59 2.99 5.71
C GLY A 45 6.04 4.40 6.09
N TYR A 46 6.98 4.92 5.31
CA TYR A 46 7.59 6.21 5.55
C TYR A 46 6.61 7.35 5.23
N ASN A 47 6.36 8.24 6.20
CA ASN A 47 5.64 9.51 6.00
C ASN A 47 4.26 9.39 5.34
N PHE A 48 3.39 8.53 5.87
CA PHE A 48 2.02 8.32 5.39
C PHE A 48 1.21 9.61 5.17
N GLN A 49 1.36 10.64 6.02
CA GLN A 49 0.70 11.94 5.83
C GLN A 49 1.19 12.71 4.59
N ARG A 50 2.49 12.67 4.29
CA ARG A 50 3.06 13.38 3.13
C ARG A 50 2.61 12.79 1.80
N PHE A 51 2.42 11.47 1.75
CA PHE A 51 1.81 10.80 0.59
C PHE A 51 0.45 11.43 0.27
N TRP A 52 -0.42 11.61 1.25
CA TRP A 52 -1.78 12.08 1.00
C TRP A 52 -1.86 13.54 0.60
N VAL A 53 -1.09 14.43 1.26
CA VAL A 53 -1.10 15.86 0.90
C VAL A 53 -0.58 16.05 -0.54
N ARG A 54 0.50 15.36 -0.93
CA ARG A 54 1.06 15.47 -2.29
C ARG A 54 0.16 14.81 -3.34
N ASN A 55 -0.37 13.64 -3.03
CA ASN A 55 -1.08 12.84 -4.04
C ASN A 55 -2.53 13.27 -4.23
N LEU A 56 -3.23 13.80 -3.21
CA LEU A 56 -4.61 14.26 -3.41
C LEU A 56 -4.69 15.45 -4.35
N SER A 57 -3.78 16.42 -4.24
CA SER A 57 -3.74 17.56 -5.18
C SER A 57 -3.38 17.11 -6.59
N CYS A 58 -2.55 16.07 -6.74
CA CYS A 58 -2.21 15.52 -8.06
C CYS A 58 -3.34 14.68 -8.66
N TYR A 59 -4.00 13.85 -7.86
CA TYR A 59 -5.07 12.97 -8.34
C TYR A 59 -6.40 13.70 -8.53
N PHE A 60 -6.68 14.69 -7.68
CA PHE A 60 -7.96 15.41 -7.66
C PHE A 60 -7.76 16.92 -7.70
N PRO A 61 -7.18 17.48 -8.78
CA PRO A 61 -6.97 18.92 -8.90
C PRO A 61 -8.29 19.71 -8.88
N HIS A 62 -9.41 19.05 -9.23
CA HIS A 62 -10.75 19.60 -9.20
C HIS A 62 -11.41 19.60 -7.81
N ILE A 63 -10.80 18.94 -6.81
CA ILE A 63 -11.33 18.88 -5.45
C ILE A 63 -10.56 19.84 -4.56
N ASP A 64 -11.30 20.80 -4.01
CA ASP A 64 -10.78 21.65 -2.94
C ASP A 64 -10.70 20.86 -1.63
N THR A 65 -9.53 20.24 -1.41
CA THR A 65 -9.27 19.39 -0.24
C THR A 65 -9.41 20.14 1.09
N SER A 66 -9.31 21.47 1.11
CA SER A 66 -9.54 22.30 2.30
C SER A 66 -11.00 22.26 2.78
N LYS A 67 -11.93 21.94 1.88
CA LYS A 67 -13.36 21.80 2.16
C LYS A 67 -13.73 20.41 2.68
N ILE A 68 -12.80 19.44 2.64
CA ILE A 68 -13.01 18.10 3.19
C ILE A 68 -12.77 18.17 4.70
N ARG A 69 -13.81 18.53 5.45
CA ARG A 69 -13.80 18.47 6.91
C ARG A 69 -14.07 17.05 7.37
N PHE A 70 -13.05 16.42 7.95
CA PHE A 70 -13.24 15.21 8.73
C PHE A 70 -13.82 15.56 10.09
N ARG A 71 -14.81 14.79 10.55
CA ARG A 71 -15.22 14.86 11.95
C ARG A 71 -14.05 14.32 12.76
N ALA A 72 -13.36 15.20 13.50
CA ALA A 72 -12.18 14.87 14.32
C ALA A 72 -12.42 13.78 15.40
N HIS A 73 -13.65 13.29 15.52
CA HIS A 73 -14.14 12.49 16.63
C HIS A 73 -14.22 11.00 16.28
N GLU A 74 -14.07 10.64 15.00
CA GLU A 74 -14.07 9.24 14.56
C GLU A 74 -12.62 8.74 14.45
N LYS A 75 -12.17 8.01 15.47
CA LYS A 75 -10.86 7.32 15.48
C LYS A 75 -10.92 6.10 14.57
N PHE A 76 -10.88 6.31 13.25
CA PHE A 76 -10.79 5.21 12.30
C PHE A 76 -9.40 4.57 12.32
N GLU A 77 -9.35 3.24 12.19
CA GLU A 77 -8.07 2.53 12.09
C GLU A 77 -7.30 2.94 10.81
N CYS A 78 -8.03 3.27 9.74
CA CYS A 78 -7.47 3.78 8.50
C CYS A 78 -8.22 5.04 8.02
N PRO A 79 -7.83 6.23 8.53
CA PRO A 79 -8.51 7.49 8.23
C PRO A 79 -8.64 7.80 6.74
N TYR A 80 -7.65 7.38 5.94
CA TYR A 80 -7.63 7.71 4.52
C TYR A 80 -8.38 6.73 3.63
N TYR A 81 -8.45 5.46 4.01
CA TYR A 81 -9.41 4.55 3.41
C TYR A 81 -10.82 5.13 3.61
N GLN A 82 -11.09 5.60 4.83
CA GLN A 82 -12.37 6.21 5.14
C GLN A 82 -12.60 7.53 4.39
N MET A 83 -11.57 8.34 4.18
CA MET A 83 -11.66 9.51 3.33
C MET A 83 -12.10 9.17 1.91
N LEU A 84 -11.42 8.20 1.26
CA LEU A 84 -11.78 7.75 -0.09
C LEU A 84 -13.22 7.26 -0.12
N PHE A 85 -13.63 6.49 0.88
CA PHE A 85 -15.01 6.03 1.02
C PHE A 85 -15.99 7.20 1.10
N VAL A 86 -15.75 8.19 1.97
CA VAL A 86 -16.62 9.36 2.13
C VAL A 86 -16.67 10.22 0.86
N MET A 87 -15.53 10.44 0.21
CA MET A 87 -15.47 11.19 -1.06
C MET A 87 -16.26 10.47 -2.15
N SER A 88 -16.14 9.15 -2.24
CA SER A 88 -16.91 8.33 -3.18
C SER A 88 -18.42 8.38 -2.88
N GLN A 89 -18.83 8.26 -1.61
CA GLN A 89 -20.24 8.34 -1.21
C GLN A 89 -20.86 9.73 -1.48
N ARG A 90 -20.06 10.79 -1.45
CA ARG A 90 -20.49 12.16 -1.76
C ARG A 90 -20.41 12.50 -3.26
N ASN A 91 -20.09 11.54 -4.12
CA ASN A 91 -19.86 11.74 -5.55
C ASN A 91 -18.80 12.82 -5.85
N LEU A 92 -17.86 13.04 -4.94
CA LEU A 92 -16.72 13.95 -5.17
C LEU A 92 -15.66 13.30 -6.05
N ILE A 93 -15.59 11.97 -6.04
CA ILE A 93 -14.74 11.17 -6.92
C ILE A 93 -15.55 10.02 -7.50
N THR A 94 -15.20 9.63 -8.71
CA THR A 94 -15.74 8.45 -9.38
C THR A 94 -15.19 7.15 -8.78
N SER A 95 -15.85 6.03 -9.09
CA SER A 95 -15.33 4.70 -8.73
C SER A 95 -13.97 4.42 -9.38
N ALA A 96 -13.77 4.90 -10.62
CA ALA A 96 -12.51 4.73 -11.35
C ALA A 96 -11.35 5.46 -10.65
N GLU A 97 -11.58 6.71 -10.26
CA GLU A 97 -10.65 7.55 -9.50
C GLU A 97 -10.31 6.94 -8.14
N SER A 98 -11.31 6.47 -7.40
CA SER A 98 -11.11 5.79 -6.11
C SER A 98 -10.20 4.58 -6.27
N LYS A 99 -10.50 3.71 -7.25
CA LYS A 99 -9.71 2.52 -7.54
C LYS A 99 -8.30 2.87 -8.03
N MET A 100 -8.13 3.94 -8.79
CA MET A 100 -6.81 4.42 -9.23
C MET A 100 -5.94 4.80 -8.03
N VAL A 101 -6.45 5.62 -7.11
CA VAL A 101 -5.70 6.02 -5.90
C VAL A 101 -5.35 4.82 -5.04
N ILE A 102 -6.29 3.89 -4.85
CA ILE A 102 -6.04 2.65 -4.09
C ILE A 102 -4.95 1.81 -4.76
N ARG A 103 -5.02 1.60 -6.08
CA ARG A 103 -4.00 0.85 -6.82
C ARG A 103 -2.63 1.49 -6.68
N ASN A 104 -2.51 2.80 -6.87
CA ASN A 104 -1.23 3.49 -6.78
C ASN A 104 -0.68 3.41 -5.36
N LYS A 105 -1.50 3.70 -4.34
CA LYS A 105 -1.07 3.58 -2.94
C LYS A 105 -0.61 2.17 -2.59
N MET A 106 -1.36 1.15 -2.99
CA MET A 106 -0.98 -0.24 -2.75
C MET A 106 0.28 -0.63 -3.49
N SER A 107 0.46 -0.15 -4.73
CA SER A 107 1.66 -0.41 -5.53
C SER A 107 2.90 0.18 -4.88
N ASP A 108 2.87 1.48 -4.55
CA ASP A 108 3.98 2.19 -3.92
C ASP A 108 4.34 1.56 -2.57
N THR A 109 3.32 1.29 -1.74
CA THR A 109 3.57 0.72 -0.42
C THR A 109 4.11 -0.70 -0.52
N PHE A 110 3.62 -1.50 -1.46
CA PHE A 110 4.13 -2.84 -1.67
C PHE A 110 5.57 -2.82 -2.19
N PHE A 111 5.88 -1.90 -3.11
CA PHE A 111 7.24 -1.67 -3.59
C PHE A 111 8.20 -1.33 -2.44
N ASP A 112 7.82 -0.39 -1.56
CA ASP A 112 8.62 -0.03 -0.38
C ASP A 112 8.91 -1.24 0.51
N ILE A 113 7.92 -2.10 0.73
CA ILE A 113 8.08 -3.31 1.54
C ILE A 113 9.04 -4.29 0.86
N LEU A 114 8.92 -4.49 -0.45
CA LEU A 114 9.84 -5.37 -1.18
C LEU A 114 11.28 -4.86 -1.06
N GLN A 115 11.49 -3.57 -1.29
CA GLN A 115 12.79 -2.92 -1.14
C GLN A 115 13.34 -3.09 0.28
N GLN A 116 12.54 -2.79 1.30
CA GLN A 116 12.98 -2.94 2.68
C GLN A 116 13.32 -4.39 3.03
N SER A 117 12.54 -5.34 2.51
CA SER A 117 12.74 -6.77 2.77
C SER A 117 13.99 -7.37 2.12
N ASP A 118 14.65 -6.63 1.24
CA ASP A 118 15.97 -6.98 0.71
C ASP A 118 17.11 -6.36 1.55
N ASN A 119 16.84 -5.23 2.21
CA ASN A 119 17.79 -4.56 3.09
C ASN A 119 17.85 -5.17 4.49
N GLU A 120 16.73 -5.67 5.02
CA GLU A 120 16.67 -6.31 6.34
C GLU A 120 15.59 -7.38 6.44
N ARG A 121 15.68 -8.21 7.48
CA ARG A 121 14.63 -9.16 7.82
C ARG A 121 13.49 -8.45 8.56
N LEU A 122 12.31 -8.45 7.97
CA LEU A 122 11.10 -7.88 8.58
C LEU A 122 10.52 -8.83 9.63
N GLN A 123 10.12 -8.26 10.77
CA GLN A 123 9.28 -8.95 11.75
C GLN A 123 7.86 -9.06 11.19
N ILE A 124 7.26 -10.24 11.31
CA ILE A 124 5.93 -10.53 10.76
C ILE A 124 4.99 -10.91 11.91
N SER A 125 3.80 -10.32 11.94
CA SER A 125 2.72 -10.76 12.80
C SER A 125 1.38 -10.79 12.06
N ILE A 126 0.50 -11.68 12.51
CA ILE A 126 -0.83 -11.88 11.95
C ILE A 126 -1.85 -11.61 13.06
N GLU A 127 -2.83 -10.76 12.76
CA GLU A 127 -3.96 -10.46 13.64
C GLU A 127 -5.25 -10.89 12.94
N SER A 128 -5.81 -12.03 13.33
CA SER A 128 -7.14 -12.45 12.86
C SER A 128 -8.20 -11.44 13.30
N LYS A 129 -9.09 -11.03 12.39
CA LYS A 129 -10.25 -10.19 12.71
C LYS A 129 -11.51 -10.80 12.12
N SER A 130 -12.62 -10.69 12.83
CA SER A 130 -13.92 -10.98 12.22
C SER A 130 -14.29 -9.87 11.22
N LEU A 131 -15.18 -10.17 10.28
CA LEU A 131 -15.77 -9.17 9.39
C LEU A 131 -16.47 -8.05 10.19
N LYS A 132 -17.10 -8.40 11.31
CA LYS A 132 -17.73 -7.42 12.22
C LYS A 132 -16.69 -6.44 12.77
N ASP A 133 -15.51 -6.90 13.12
CA ASP A 133 -14.44 -6.05 13.65
C ASP A 133 -13.83 -5.16 12.56
N LEU A 134 -13.70 -5.67 11.34
CA LEU A 134 -13.30 -4.85 10.18
C LEU A 134 -14.32 -3.73 9.91
N TYR A 135 -15.62 -4.04 9.95
CA TYR A 135 -16.67 -3.04 9.77
C TYR A 135 -16.69 -1.99 10.87
N LYS A 136 -16.51 -2.40 12.14
CA LYS A 136 -16.35 -1.49 13.29
C LYS A 136 -15.13 -0.57 13.13
N SER A 137 -14.08 -1.05 12.49
CA SER A 137 -12.84 -0.29 12.24
C SER A 137 -12.97 0.71 11.07
N GLY A 138 -14.14 0.77 10.41
CA GLY A 138 -14.43 1.68 9.30
C GLY A 138 -14.20 1.08 7.91
N PHE A 139 -13.73 -0.16 7.79
CA PHE A 139 -13.51 -0.76 6.48
C PHE A 139 -14.81 -1.18 5.81
N ARG A 140 -14.86 -1.11 4.47
CA ARG A 140 -15.98 -1.58 3.64
C ARG A 140 -15.44 -2.37 2.43
N PRO A 141 -14.89 -3.58 2.64
CA PRO A 141 -14.06 -4.29 1.66
C PRO A 141 -14.69 -4.41 0.26
N HIS A 142 -16.02 -4.52 0.19
CA HIS A 142 -16.77 -4.68 -1.05
C HIS A 142 -16.88 -3.42 -1.92
N VAL A 143 -16.75 -2.22 -1.35
CA VAL A 143 -17.07 -0.97 -2.05
C VAL A 143 -15.90 -0.47 -2.90
N MET A 144 -14.68 -0.78 -2.48
CA MET A 144 -13.46 -0.22 -3.08
C MET A 144 -12.42 -1.31 -3.33
N SER A 145 -12.85 -2.47 -3.81
CA SER A 145 -11.94 -3.56 -4.13
C SER A 145 -11.14 -3.25 -5.40
N VAL A 146 -9.86 -3.63 -5.34
CA VAL A 146 -8.94 -3.64 -6.48
C VAL A 146 -8.32 -5.03 -6.58
N ASP A 147 -7.92 -5.42 -7.78
CA ASP A 147 -7.23 -6.68 -8.01
C ASP A 147 -5.79 -6.57 -7.51
N PHE A 148 -5.56 -7.00 -6.27
CA PHE A 148 -4.23 -6.98 -5.68
C PHE A 148 -3.27 -7.95 -6.36
N GLN A 149 -3.75 -9.03 -6.97
CA GLN A 149 -2.87 -9.96 -7.68
C GLN A 149 -2.26 -9.28 -8.91
N LYS A 150 -3.03 -8.46 -9.64
CA LYS A 150 -2.50 -7.61 -10.73
C LYS A 150 -1.48 -6.59 -10.22
N ILE A 151 -1.75 -5.95 -9.08
CA ILE A 151 -0.80 -5.01 -8.44
C ILE A 151 0.49 -5.75 -8.09
N GLN A 152 0.39 -6.91 -7.42
CA GLN A 152 1.51 -7.73 -6.99
C GLN A 152 2.38 -8.14 -8.17
N THR A 153 1.78 -8.67 -9.25
CA THR A 153 2.52 -9.06 -10.46
C THR A 153 3.25 -7.89 -11.09
N LYS A 154 2.56 -6.75 -11.26
CA LYS A 154 3.16 -5.54 -11.85
C LYS A 154 4.34 -5.04 -11.02
N VAL A 155 4.16 -4.85 -9.72
CA VAL A 155 5.20 -4.34 -8.83
C VAL A 155 6.39 -5.29 -8.77
N GLN A 156 6.16 -6.60 -8.73
CA GLN A 156 7.25 -7.57 -8.77
C GLN A 156 8.04 -7.52 -10.09
N GLN A 157 7.36 -7.34 -11.22
CA GLN A 157 8.03 -7.18 -12.52
C GLN A 157 8.88 -5.89 -12.55
N GLU A 158 8.31 -4.76 -12.15
CA GLU A 158 9.02 -3.47 -12.08
C GLU A 158 10.23 -3.55 -11.14
N TYR A 159 10.08 -4.18 -9.99
CA TYR A 159 11.16 -4.36 -9.02
C TYR A 159 12.28 -5.25 -9.58
N ARG A 160 11.96 -6.37 -10.26
CA ARG A 160 12.96 -7.21 -10.92
C ARG A 160 13.72 -6.44 -12.01
N LEU A 161 13.04 -5.62 -12.81
CA LEU A 161 13.68 -4.81 -13.84
C LEU A 161 14.64 -3.78 -13.24
N LEU A 162 14.28 -3.16 -12.10
CA LEU A 162 15.17 -2.25 -11.39
C LEU A 162 16.41 -2.96 -10.83
N GLN A 163 16.24 -4.16 -10.27
CA GLN A 163 17.36 -4.99 -9.80
C GLN A 163 18.32 -5.30 -10.96
N VAL A 164 17.80 -5.79 -12.10
CA VAL A 164 18.63 -6.06 -13.29
C VAL A 164 19.37 -4.80 -13.75
N LYS A 165 18.71 -3.65 -13.83
CA LYS A 165 19.37 -2.39 -14.22
C LYS A 165 20.48 -1.98 -13.26
N GLN A 166 20.29 -2.16 -11.95
CA GLN A 166 21.34 -1.90 -10.96
C GLN A 166 22.53 -2.85 -11.15
N THR A 167 22.28 -4.13 -11.41
CA THR A 167 23.33 -5.12 -11.69
C THR A 167 24.04 -4.87 -13.02
N THR A 168 23.32 -4.46 -14.07
CA THR A 168 23.91 -4.12 -15.38
C THR A 168 24.70 -2.81 -15.32
N ASN A 169 24.25 -1.82 -14.54
CA ASN A 169 25.03 -0.61 -14.29
C ASN A 169 26.27 -0.88 -13.43
N LEU A 170 26.22 -1.85 -12.50
CA LEU A 170 27.40 -2.35 -11.79
C LEU A 170 28.34 -3.15 -12.72
N ALA A 171 27.81 -3.82 -13.75
CA ALA A 171 28.60 -4.49 -14.79
C ALA A 171 29.23 -3.51 -15.81
N LEU A 172 28.76 -2.26 -15.87
CA LEU A 172 29.33 -1.18 -16.70
C LEU A 172 30.21 -0.20 -15.91
N HIS A 173 30.38 -0.39 -14.60
CA HIS A 173 31.20 0.49 -13.75
C HIS A 173 32.31 -0.26 -12.99
N TYR A 174 33.16 -0.96 -13.74
CA TYR A 174 34.59 -1.08 -13.43
C TYR A 174 35.49 -0.63 -14.60
N SER A 175 34.96 0.23 -15.47
CA SER A 175 35.73 1.05 -16.38
C SER A 175 35.10 2.44 -16.45
N SER A 176 35.90 3.47 -16.16
CA SER A 176 35.57 4.91 -16.12
C SER A 176 34.78 5.43 -14.91
N VAL A 177 35.53 5.53 -13.80
CA VAL A 177 35.68 6.71 -12.95
C VAL A 177 35.06 8.01 -13.50
N PHE A 178 34.17 8.62 -12.71
CA PHE A 178 34.05 10.06 -12.46
C PHE A 178 34.71 11.03 -13.45
N LEU A 179 34.00 11.39 -14.52
CA LEU A 179 34.12 12.66 -15.26
C LEU A 179 32.76 12.87 -15.95
N LYS A 180 32.07 14.00 -15.95
CA LYS A 180 32.30 15.39 -15.52
C LYS A 180 30.91 16.08 -15.59
N SER A 181 30.75 17.10 -14.76
CA SER A 181 29.95 18.34 -14.93
C SER A 181 28.49 18.24 -15.35
#